data_AF-A0A499V9J4-F1
#
_entry.id   AF-A0A499V9J4-F1
#
_cell.length_a   1.000
_cell.length_b   1.000
_cell.length_c   1.000
_cell.angle_alpha   90.00
_cell.angle_beta   90.00
_cell.angle_gamma   90.00
#
_symmetry.space_group_name_H-M   'P 1'
#
loop_
_entity.id
_entity.type
_entity.pdbx_description
1 polymer ?
#
loop_
_entity_poly.entity_id
_entity_poly.type
_entity_poly.pdbx_seq_one_letter_code
_entity_poly.pdbx_strand_id
1 'polypeptide(L)'
;MGRLAPEGVDAAFDCYGGDAVAVSQQVLKDPARVVSVADLTVVDQGGHLVWARANADELTELVDLAESGTLSVTVNRSYPLEQAAGAWRALQEEGRTRGRIVLDIDAT
;
A
#
# COMPACT_ATOMS: atom_id res chain seq x y z
N MET A 1 -19.99 18.17 -9.43
CA MET A 1 -18.90 17.48 -8.71
C MET A 1 -17.60 17.93 -9.36
N GLY A 2 -16.79 18.74 -8.67
CA GLY A 2 -15.55 19.28 -9.26
C GLY A 2 -14.52 18.18 -9.50
N ARG A 3 -13.71 18.29 -10.55
CA ARG A 3 -12.54 17.42 -10.75
C ARG A 3 -11.58 17.63 -9.57
N LEU A 4 -11.23 16.56 -8.87
CA LEU A 4 -10.26 16.59 -7.75
C LEU A 4 -8.86 17.03 -8.20
N ALA A 5 -8.50 16.73 -9.46
CA ALA A 5 -7.25 17.14 -10.10
C ALA A 5 -7.53 17.67 -11.53
N PRO A 6 -7.89 18.95 -11.70
CA PRO A 6 -8.18 19.55 -13.00
C PRO A 6 -6.94 19.64 -13.91
N GLU A 7 -5.75 19.71 -13.31
CA GLU A 7 -4.46 19.72 -14.02
C GLU A 7 -3.88 18.31 -14.21
N GLY A 8 -4.60 17.26 -13.82
CA GLY A 8 -4.10 15.88 -13.80
C GLY A 8 -3.27 15.56 -12.56
N VAL A 9 -2.91 14.29 -12.42
CA VAL A 9 -2.17 13.73 -11.28
C VAL A 9 -0.66 13.67 -11.59
N ASP A 10 0.19 13.96 -10.61
CA ASP A 10 1.65 13.98 -10.80
C ASP A 10 2.29 12.58 -10.79
N ALA A 11 1.74 11.64 -10.02
CA ALA A 11 2.21 10.26 -9.97
C ALA A 11 1.12 9.30 -9.47
N ALA A 12 1.18 8.04 -9.90
CA ALA A 12 0.30 6.97 -9.43
C ALA A 12 1.11 5.85 -8.79
N PHE A 13 0.62 5.34 -7.66
CA PHE A 13 1.19 4.20 -6.95
C PHE A 13 0.16 3.07 -6.91
N ASP A 14 0.43 2.01 -7.65
CA ASP A 14 -0.45 0.87 -7.83
C ASP A 14 -0.09 -0.28 -6.88
N CYS A 15 -1.06 -0.62 -6.02
CA CYS A 15 -1.04 -1.75 -5.11
C CYS A 15 -2.14 -2.78 -5.42
N TYR A 16 -2.83 -2.63 -6.55
CA TYR A 16 -3.97 -3.46 -6.94
C TYR A 16 -3.63 -4.37 -8.13
N GLY A 17 -2.93 -3.82 -9.13
CA GLY A 17 -2.57 -4.49 -10.37
C GLY A 17 -3.73 -4.69 -11.35
N GLY A 18 -3.48 -5.41 -12.44
CA GLY A 18 -4.46 -5.59 -13.52
C GLY A 18 -4.75 -4.27 -14.24
N ASP A 19 -6.02 -3.95 -14.46
CA ASP A 19 -6.40 -2.75 -15.23
C ASP A 19 -6.07 -1.41 -14.52
N ALA A 20 -5.66 -1.43 -13.25
CA ALA A 20 -5.39 -0.23 -12.47
C ALA A 20 -4.27 0.64 -13.06
N VAL A 21 -3.26 0.04 -13.68
CA VAL A 21 -2.17 0.78 -14.35
C VAL A 21 -2.73 1.59 -15.51
N ALA A 22 -3.45 0.96 -16.42
CA ALA A 22 -4.05 1.60 -17.59
C ALA A 22 -5.06 2.70 -17.21
N VAL A 23 -5.86 2.47 -16.16
CA VAL A 23 -6.78 3.50 -15.63
C VAL A 23 -6.01 4.69 -15.05
N SER A 24 -4.93 4.44 -14.31
CA SER A 24 -4.11 5.50 -13.72
C SER A 24 -3.44 6.37 -14.78
N GLN A 25 -2.97 5.78 -15.88
CA GLN A 25 -2.34 6.49 -16.99
C GLN A 25 -3.27 7.52 -17.66
N GLN A 26 -4.58 7.32 -17.61
CA GLN A 26 -5.56 8.25 -18.19
C GLN A 26 -5.68 9.58 -17.43
N VAL A 27 -5.26 9.61 -16.16
CA VAL A 27 -5.38 10.80 -15.29
C VAL A 27 -4.04 11.46 -14.97
N LEU A 28 -2.92 10.82 -15.33
CA LEU A 28 -1.58 11.34 -15.09
C LEU A 28 -1.22 12.46 -16.08
N LYS A 29 -0.47 13.45 -15.60
CA LYS A 29 0.18 14.45 -16.46
C LYS A 29 1.21 13.83 -17.39
N ASP A 30 1.91 12.83 -16.88
CA ASP A 30 2.88 11.99 -17.60
C ASP A 30 2.51 10.52 -17.37
N PRO A 31 2.02 9.80 -18.41
CA PRO A 31 1.63 8.40 -18.30
C PRO A 31 2.75 7.45 -17.82
N ALA A 32 4.03 7.86 -17.93
CA ALA A 32 5.15 7.06 -17.43
C ALA A 32 5.30 7.13 -15.89
N ARG A 33 4.72 8.14 -15.23
CA ARG A 33 4.81 8.35 -13.77
C ARG A 33 3.85 7.47 -12.97
N VAL A 34 3.77 6.21 -13.35
CA VAL A 34 3.07 5.16 -12.61
C VAL A 34 4.09 4.14 -12.10
N VAL A 35 3.99 3.83 -10.81
CA VAL A 35 4.78 2.78 -10.15
C VAL A 35 3.83 1.69 -9.70
N SER A 36 4.13 0.42 -9.97
CA SER A 36 3.40 -0.71 -9.40
C SER A 36 4.30 -1.59 -8.54
N VAL A 37 3.71 -2.15 -7.48
CA VAL A 37 4.27 -3.24 -6.67
C VAL A 37 3.46 -4.55 -6.84
N ALA A 38 2.36 -4.49 -7.60
CA ALA A 38 1.40 -5.59 -7.76
C ALA A 38 1.33 -6.12 -9.20
N ASP A 39 1.68 -5.31 -10.20
CA ASP A 39 1.64 -5.64 -11.62
C ASP A 39 3.03 -5.56 -12.26
N LEU A 40 3.57 -6.72 -12.64
CA LEU A 40 4.88 -6.81 -13.29
C LEU A 40 4.87 -6.28 -14.72
N THR A 41 3.69 -6.25 -15.38
CA THR A 41 3.52 -5.79 -16.76
C THR A 41 3.55 -4.26 -16.87
N VAL A 42 3.58 -3.54 -15.74
CA VAL A 42 3.67 -2.07 -15.70
C VAL A 42 4.83 -1.53 -16.54
N VAL A 43 5.93 -2.28 -16.60
CA VAL A 43 7.13 -1.91 -17.38
C VAL A 43 6.84 -1.93 -18.88
N ASP A 44 6.09 -2.92 -19.35
CA ASP A 44 5.68 -3.03 -20.76
C ASP A 44 4.71 -1.89 -21.16
N GLN A 45 4.02 -1.32 -20.17
CA GLN A 45 3.12 -0.18 -20.31
C GLN A 45 3.83 1.18 -20.15
N GLY A 46 5.17 1.18 -20.02
CA GLY A 46 5.99 2.39 -19.89
C GLY A 46 6.09 2.98 -18.48
N GLY A 47 5.55 2.28 -17.47
CA GLY A 47 5.70 2.65 -16.08
C GLY A 47 6.88 1.95 -15.38
N HIS A 48 6.84 1.92 -14.06
CA HIS A 48 7.93 1.43 -13.23
C HIS A 48 7.47 0.30 -12.30
N LEU A 49 8.22 -0.79 -12.28
CA LEU A 49 8.08 -1.83 -11.26
C LEU A 49 9.04 -1.51 -10.11
N VAL A 50 8.52 -1.39 -8.89
CA VAL A 50 9.35 -1.17 -7.69
C VAL A 50 9.17 -2.34 -6.74
N TRP A 51 10.29 -2.83 -6.24
CA TRP A 51 10.33 -3.82 -5.17
C TRP A 51 10.92 -3.18 -3.92
N ALA A 52 10.28 -3.43 -2.78
CA ALA A 52 10.84 -3.03 -1.51
C ALA A 52 12.20 -3.72 -1.30
N ARG A 53 13.20 -2.94 -0.89
CA ARG A 53 14.49 -3.43 -0.42
C ARG A 53 14.66 -2.95 1.01
N ALA A 54 14.96 -3.85 1.93
CA ALA A 54 15.22 -3.46 3.30
C ALA A 54 16.48 -2.59 3.35
N ASN A 55 16.34 -1.37 3.86
CA ASN A 55 17.41 -0.42 4.08
C ASN A 55 17.29 0.09 5.52
N ALA A 56 18.35 -0.04 6.31
CA ALA A 56 18.32 0.33 7.72
C ALA A 56 18.07 1.83 7.92
N ASP A 57 18.70 2.68 7.11
CA ASP A 57 18.58 4.14 7.23
C ASP A 57 17.15 4.60 6.89
N GLU A 58 16.57 4.04 5.82
CA GLU A 58 15.18 4.32 5.43
C GLU A 58 14.17 3.81 6.47
N LEU A 59 14.43 2.64 7.07
CA LEU A 59 13.59 2.11 8.14
C LEU A 59 13.69 2.96 9.42
N THR A 60 14.87 3.48 9.74
CA THR A 60 15.05 4.42 10.86
C THR A 60 14.28 5.72 10.61
N GLU A 61 14.32 6.28 9.40
CA GLU A 61 13.52 7.46 9.06
C GLU A 61 12.01 7.20 9.24
N LEU A 62 11.52 6.03 8.83
CA LEU A 62 10.12 5.65 9.06
C LEU A 62 9.76 5.55 10.55
N VAL A 63 10.69 5.11 11.40
CA VAL A 63 10.50 5.10 12.86
C VAL A 63 10.42 6.53 13.39
N ASP A 64 11.32 7.42 12.99
CA ASP A 64 11.30 8.83 13.43
C ASP A 64 10.00 9.53 13.02
N LEU A 65 9.51 9.25 11.81
CA LEU A 65 8.20 9.73 11.34
C LEU A 65 7.05 9.16 12.17
N ALA A 66 7.14 7.91 12.60
CA ALA A 66 6.12 7.29 13.45
C ALA A 66 6.13 7.86 14.88
N GLU A 67 7.31 8.02 15.48
CA GLU A 67 7.49 8.57 16.82
C GLU A 67 7.06 10.05 16.90
N SER A 68 7.32 10.82 15.85
CA SER A 68 6.82 12.21 15.74
C SER A 68 5.32 12.31 15.48
N GLY A 69 4.64 11.21 15.18
CA GLY A 69 3.21 11.17 14.82
C GLY A 69 2.90 11.63 13.39
N THR A 70 3.93 11.90 12.58
CA THR A 70 3.78 12.26 11.15
C THR A 70 3.29 11.07 10.33
N LEU A 71 3.75 9.87 10.66
CA LEU A 71 3.31 8.60 10.11
C LEU A 71 2.51 7.84 11.16
N SER A 72 1.29 7.41 10.82
CA SER A 72 0.48 6.56 11.70
C SER A 72 0.15 5.24 11.01
N VAL A 73 0.46 4.13 11.67
CA VAL A 73 0.04 2.79 11.24
C VAL A 73 -1.30 2.48 11.90
N THR A 74 -2.36 2.44 11.10
CA THR A 74 -3.67 2.03 11.61
C THR A 74 -3.69 0.52 11.87
N VAL A 75 -3.73 0.12 13.13
CA VAL A 75 -4.04 -1.25 13.54
C VAL A 75 -5.56 -1.41 13.53
N ASN A 76 -6.07 -2.28 12.67
CA ASN A 76 -7.49 -2.57 12.57
C ASN A 76 -7.94 -3.44 13.75
N ARG A 77 -7.17 -4.50 14.01
CA ARG A 77 -7.43 -5.49 15.04
C ARG A 77 -6.14 -6.21 15.39
N SER A 78 -6.04 -6.67 16.64
CA SER A 78 -4.98 -7.56 17.09
C SER A 78 -5.55 -8.91 17.52
N TYR A 79 -4.79 -9.97 17.31
CA TYR A 79 -5.11 -11.33 17.74
C TYR A 79 -3.89 -11.95 18.43
N PRO A 80 -4.06 -12.81 19.44
CA PRO A 80 -2.97 -13.68 19.88
C PRO A 80 -2.47 -14.55 18.72
N LEU A 81 -1.17 -14.86 18.70
CA LEU A 81 -0.55 -15.67 17.64
C LEU A 81 -1.26 -17.02 17.44
N GLU A 82 -1.78 -17.64 18.51
CA GLU A 82 -2.53 -18.90 18.50
C GLU A 82 -3.80 -18.81 17.65
N GLN A 83 -4.33 -17.58 17.49
CA GLN A 83 -5.52 -17.30 16.71
C GLN A 83 -5.21 -16.82 15.29
N ALA A 84 -3.97 -16.97 14.79
CA ALA A 84 -3.58 -16.57 13.43
C ALA A 84 -4.53 -17.11 12.34
N ALA A 85 -5.03 -18.35 12.48
CA ALA A 85 -6.00 -18.90 11.54
C ALA A 85 -7.34 -18.16 11.57
N GLY A 86 -7.79 -17.70 12.74
CA GLY A 86 -8.99 -16.86 12.88
C GLY A 86 -8.77 -15.46 12.30
N ALA A 87 -7.61 -14.86 12.57
CA ALA A 87 -7.20 -13.58 11.99
C ALA A 87 -7.22 -13.62 10.45
N TRP A 88 -6.69 -14.70 9.85
CA TRP A 88 -6.71 -14.89 8.41
C TRP A 88 -8.11 -15.05 7.83
N ARG A 89 -8.99 -15.83 8.47
CA ARG A 89 -10.39 -15.96 8.02
C ARG A 89 -11.13 -14.63 8.05
N ALA A 90 -10.96 -13.85 9.12
CA ALA A 90 -11.55 -12.53 9.23
C ALA A 90 -11.10 -11.61 8.09
N LEU A 91 -9.80 -11.62 7.75
CA LEU A 91 -9.27 -10.85 6.61
C LEU A 91 -9.93 -11.24 5.29
N GLN A 92 -10.11 -12.54 5.04
CA GLN A 92 -10.72 -13.04 3.81
C GLN A 92 -12.21 -12.68 3.71
N GLU A 93 -12.94 -12.72 4.82
CA GLU A 93 -14.37 -12.40 4.88
C GLU A 93 -14.63 -10.89 4.71
N GLU A 94 -13.82 -10.05 5.35
CA GLU A 94 -13.92 -8.59 5.23
C GLU A 94 -13.45 -8.07 3.86
N GLY A 95 -12.56 -8.82 3.20
CA GLY A 95 -12.01 -8.53 1.87
C GLY A 95 -11.05 -7.34 1.85
N ARG A 96 -11.54 -6.11 2.07
CA ARG A 96 -10.74 -4.87 2.11
C ARG A 96 -10.75 -4.26 3.51
N THR A 97 -9.89 -4.76 4.38
CA THR A 97 -9.68 -4.18 5.69
C THR A 97 -8.96 -2.83 5.57
N ARG A 98 -9.42 -1.81 6.30
CA ARG A 98 -8.67 -0.56 6.51
C ARG A 98 -7.65 -0.78 7.62
N GLY A 99 -6.37 -0.64 7.30
CA GLY A 99 -5.27 -0.81 8.26
C GLY A 99 -4.64 -2.20 8.20
N ARG A 100 -3.98 -2.60 9.30
CA ARG A 100 -3.30 -3.89 9.43
C ARG A 100 -3.93 -4.74 10.54
N ILE A 101 -3.95 -6.05 10.34
CA ILE A 101 -4.18 -7.01 11.42
C ILE A 101 -2.82 -7.35 12.01
N VAL A 102 -2.70 -7.28 13.34
CA VAL A 102 -1.48 -7.60 14.08
C VAL A 102 -1.66 -8.91 14.82
N LEU A 103 -0.58 -9.69 14.91
CA LEU A 103 -0.52 -10.89 15.75
C LEU A 103 0.39 -10.58 16.95
N ASP A 104 -0.18 -10.67 18.15
CA ASP A 104 0.53 -10.44 19.40
C ASP A 104 1.16 -11.75 19.89
N ILE A 105 2.44 -11.71 20.19
CA ILE A 105 3.23 -12.87 20.64
C ILE A 105 3.30 -13.00 22.17
N ASP A 106 2.91 -11.94 22.89
CA ASP A 106 2.98 -11.86 24.36
C ASP A 106 1.59 -12.01 25.03
N ALA A 107 0.53 -12.20 24.24
CA ALA A 107 -0.82 -12.39 24.73
C ALA A 107 -1.01 -13.84 25.24
N THR A 108 -0.51 -14.13 26.44
CA THR A 108 -0.90 -15.32 27.23
C THR A 108 -2.07 -15.00 28.14
#